data_AF-A0A932QYH9-F1
#
_entry.id   AF-A0A932QYH9-F1
#
_cell.length_a   1.000
_cell.length_b   1.000
_cell.length_c   1.000
_cell.angle_alpha   90.00
_cell.angle_beta   90.00
_cell.angle_gamma   90.00
#
_symmetry.space_group_name_H-M   'P 1'
#
loop_
_entity.id
_entity.type
_entity.pdbx_description
1 polymer ?
#
loop_
_entity_poly.entity_id
_entity_poly.type
_entity_poly.pdbx_seq_one_letter_code
_entity_poly.pdbx_strand_id
1 'polypeptide(L)'
;MTKKAISDWWATLPGVLQGIAAIIAGVAVLLPLLYGIDWRNPPPPPPTWYGYYGDWDPKRVPYVAKEELNLTFEKPVVRGTSEGFVTTSEGPKKIAWNFYGFEVAEYVTLSYMSRSVSDGPGPIGIGSYFLRRSSDGFVGSIITRYMTNVILKCPYRLTRKDITTEAAKKEWPDLLSCAEFQVYPK
;
A
#
# COMPACT_ATOMS: atom_id res chain seq x y z
N MET A 1 -43.97 0.86 -16.79
CA MET A 1 -44.03 1.80 -15.64
C MET A 1 -44.65 3.10 -16.10
N THR A 2 -45.71 3.55 -15.45
CA THR A 2 -46.49 4.73 -15.83
C THR A 2 -45.80 6.02 -15.36
N LYS A 3 -45.91 7.12 -16.13
CA LYS A 3 -45.29 8.44 -15.85
C LYS A 3 -45.50 8.95 -14.41
N LYS A 4 -46.58 8.51 -13.74
CA LYS A 4 -46.90 8.84 -12.34
C LYS A 4 -45.87 8.29 -11.33
N ALA A 5 -45.38 7.06 -11.52
CA ALA A 5 -44.40 6.45 -10.62
C ALA A 5 -43.02 7.14 -10.64
N ILE A 6 -42.64 7.74 -11.78
CA ILE A 6 -41.39 8.50 -11.90
C ILE A 6 -41.52 9.86 -11.21
N SER A 7 -42.67 10.54 -11.38
CA SER A 7 -42.98 11.80 -10.70
C SER A 7 -42.96 11.66 -9.17
N ASP A 8 -43.57 10.61 -8.64
CA ASP A 8 -43.64 10.35 -7.20
C ASP A 8 -42.25 10.03 -6.62
N TRP A 9 -41.36 9.42 -7.40
CA TRP A 9 -39.97 9.14 -7.00
C TRP A 9 -39.15 10.44 -6.84
N TRP A 10 -39.26 11.37 -7.79
CA TRP A 10 -38.59 12.69 -7.73
C TRP A 10 -39.07 13.55 -6.55
N ALA A 11 -40.31 13.39 -6.09
CA ALA A 11 -40.84 14.12 -4.94
C ALA A 11 -40.22 13.67 -3.59
N THR A 12 -39.70 12.43 -3.51
CA THR A 12 -39.10 11.87 -2.28
C THR A 12 -37.58 12.08 -2.18
N LEU A 13 -36.92 12.37 -3.31
CA LEU A 13 -35.48 12.59 -3.40
C LEU A 13 -34.93 13.69 -2.46
N PRO A 14 -35.59 14.85 -2.29
CA PRO A 14 -35.13 15.88 -1.37
C PRO A 14 -35.10 15.41 0.09
N GLY A 15 -36.11 14.64 0.52
CA GLY A 15 -36.19 14.09 1.87
C GLY A 15 -35.16 12.99 2.12
N VAL A 16 -34.91 12.13 1.12
CA VAL A 16 -33.86 11.11 1.19
C VAL A 16 -32.46 11.74 1.22
N LEU A 17 -32.21 12.76 0.41
CA LEU A 17 -30.94 13.50 0.41
C LEU A 17 -30.71 14.25 1.72
N GLN A 18 -31.76 14.86 2.29
CA GLN A 18 -31.69 15.48 3.63
C GLN A 18 -31.44 14.44 4.72
N GLY A 19 -32.04 13.26 4.64
CA GLY A 19 -31.78 12.15 5.56
C GLY A 19 -30.34 11.65 5.50
N ILE A 20 -29.79 11.48 4.29
CA ILE A 20 -28.38 11.08 4.08
C ILE A 20 -27.43 12.17 4.61
N ALA A 21 -27.71 13.46 4.33
CA ALA A 21 -26.91 14.57 4.84
C ALA A 21 -26.92 14.62 6.38
N ALA A 22 -28.07 14.37 7.02
CA ALA A 22 -28.18 14.32 8.48
C ALA A 22 -27.41 13.14 9.09
N ILE A 23 -27.42 11.96 8.43
CA ILE A 23 -26.63 10.80 8.85
C ILE A 23 -25.13 11.08 8.72
N ILE A 24 -24.69 11.66 7.59
CA ILE A 24 -23.28 12.03 7.38
C ILE A 24 -22.83 13.06 8.42
N ALA A 25 -23.64 14.08 8.69
CA ALA A 25 -23.36 15.07 9.72
C ALA A 25 -23.30 14.45 11.12
N GLY A 26 -24.22 13.53 11.44
CA GLY A 26 -24.22 12.80 12.71
C GLY A 26 -22.98 11.92 12.89
N VAL A 27 -22.56 11.20 11.85
CA VAL A 27 -21.33 10.38 11.85
C VAL A 27 -20.08 11.24 11.99
N ALA A 28 -20.02 12.40 11.32
CA ALA A 28 -18.91 13.34 11.42
C ALA A 28 -18.76 13.97 12.83
N VAL A 29 -19.86 14.08 13.59
CA VAL A 29 -19.85 14.56 14.98
C VAL A 29 -19.58 13.43 15.99
N LEU A 30 -20.06 12.21 15.74
CA LEU A 30 -19.90 11.09 16.68
C LEU A 30 -18.51 10.44 16.62
N LEU A 31 -17.91 10.29 15.43
CA LEU A 31 -16.56 9.74 15.27
C LEU A 31 -15.49 10.46 16.12
N PRO A 32 -15.37 11.80 16.13
CA PRO A 32 -14.39 12.47 16.96
C PRO A 32 -14.63 12.34 18.46
N LEU A 33 -15.90 12.29 18.90
CA LEU A 33 -16.24 12.08 20.30
C LEU A 33 -15.88 10.67 20.78
N LEU A 34 -16.08 9.66 19.92
CA LEU A 34 -15.77 8.26 20.23
C LEU A 34 -14.27 7.94 20.17
N TYR A 35 -13.52 8.63 19.30
CA TYR A 35 -12.09 8.36 19.05
C TYR A 35 -11.14 9.45 19.56
N GLY A 36 -11.66 10.49 20.24
CA GLY A 36 -10.85 11.60 20.74
C GLY A 36 -10.14 12.40 19.65
N ILE A 37 -10.69 12.42 18.43
CA ILE A 37 -10.09 13.11 17.28
C ILE A 37 -10.42 14.59 17.38
N ASP A 38 -9.43 15.42 17.68
CA ASP A 38 -9.55 16.88 17.51
C ASP A 38 -9.47 17.22 16.02
N TRP A 39 -10.62 17.43 15.36
CA TRP A 39 -10.64 17.83 13.95
C TRP A 39 -9.97 19.19 13.68
N ARG A 40 -9.75 20.02 14.71
CA ARG A 40 -9.01 21.28 14.56
C ARG A 40 -7.51 21.03 14.45
N ASN A 41 -7.04 19.87 14.92
CA ASN A 41 -5.67 19.39 14.85
C ASN A 41 -5.67 17.91 14.44
N PRO A 42 -6.00 17.58 13.18
CA PRO A 42 -5.91 16.20 12.72
C PRO A 42 -4.52 15.65 13.04
N PRO A 43 -4.39 14.39 13.45
CA PRO A 43 -3.08 13.81 13.67
C PRO A 43 -2.24 14.01 12.40
N PRO A 44 -0.95 14.37 12.52
CA PRO A 44 -0.10 14.54 11.36
C PRO A 44 -0.14 13.26 10.53
N PRO A 45 -0.12 13.36 9.18
CA PRO A 45 -0.10 12.18 8.34
C PRO A 45 1.06 11.27 8.77
N PRO A 46 0.88 9.94 8.69
CA PRO A 46 1.94 9.01 9.06
C PRO A 46 3.22 9.36 8.29
N PRO A 47 4.39 9.22 8.93
CA PRO A 47 5.65 9.54 8.29
C PRO A 47 5.80 8.69 7.01
N THR A 48 6.13 9.34 5.90
CA THR A 48 6.43 8.66 4.65
C THR A 48 7.74 7.89 4.79
N TRP A 49 7.71 6.63 4.40
CA TRP A 49 8.86 5.77 4.24
C TRP A 49 9.07 5.46 2.77
N TYR A 50 10.31 5.30 2.37
CA TYR A 50 10.72 4.98 1.01
C TYR A 50 11.30 3.57 0.99
N GLY A 51 10.70 2.74 0.17
CA GLY A 51 11.15 1.40 -0.16
C GLY A 51 12.05 1.43 -1.40
N TYR A 52 13.21 0.80 -1.33
CA TYR A 52 14.08 0.59 -2.48
C TYR A 52 14.38 -0.89 -2.64
N TYR A 53 14.23 -1.42 -3.85
CA TYR A 53 14.39 -2.84 -4.12
C TYR A 53 14.90 -3.10 -5.54
N GLY A 54 15.54 -4.26 -5.70
CA GLY A 54 15.93 -4.78 -7.01
C GLY A 54 14.75 -5.34 -7.78
N ASP A 55 14.63 -4.95 -9.06
CA ASP A 55 13.65 -5.52 -10.00
C ASP A 55 14.27 -5.67 -11.41
N TRP A 56 13.52 -6.27 -12.33
CA TRP A 56 13.96 -6.63 -13.67
C TRP A 56 13.11 -5.90 -14.71
N ASP A 57 13.77 -5.22 -15.65
CA ASP A 57 13.06 -4.67 -16.79
C ASP A 57 12.58 -5.81 -17.74
N PRO A 58 11.75 -5.52 -18.75
CA PRO A 58 11.31 -6.54 -19.71
C PRO A 58 12.44 -7.23 -20.49
N LYS A 59 13.63 -6.63 -20.53
CA LYS A 59 14.85 -7.17 -21.16
C LYS A 59 15.74 -7.92 -20.16
N ARG A 60 15.28 -8.15 -18.94
CA ARG A 60 15.99 -8.83 -17.86
C ARG A 60 17.24 -8.09 -17.38
N VAL A 61 17.25 -6.77 -17.50
CA VAL A 61 18.28 -5.91 -16.93
C VAL A 61 17.87 -5.53 -15.51
N PRO A 62 18.72 -5.77 -14.50
CA PRO A 62 18.41 -5.40 -13.13
C PRO A 62 18.43 -3.87 -12.96
N TYR A 63 17.42 -3.35 -12.26
CA TYR A 63 17.31 -1.95 -11.90
C TYR A 63 16.83 -1.79 -10.46
N VAL A 64 16.98 -0.59 -9.90
CA VAL A 64 16.44 -0.24 -8.57
C VAL A 64 15.11 0.46 -8.75
N ALA A 65 14.06 -0.09 -8.16
CA ALA A 65 12.75 0.53 -8.05
C ALA A 65 12.62 1.28 -6.71
N LYS A 66 11.71 2.26 -6.68
CA LYS A 66 11.34 3.04 -5.50
C LYS A 66 9.83 2.93 -5.26
N GLU A 67 9.42 2.76 -4.01
CA GLU A 67 8.03 2.85 -3.57
C GLU A 67 7.88 3.78 -2.36
N GLU A 68 6.70 4.38 -2.21
CA GLU A 68 6.35 5.23 -1.08
C GLU A 68 5.35 4.49 -0.19
N LEU A 69 5.67 4.37 1.10
CA LEU A 69 4.84 3.69 2.09
C LEU A 69 4.49 4.65 3.21
N ASN A 70 3.21 4.74 3.50
CA ASN A 70 2.69 5.47 4.65
C ASN A 70 2.62 4.50 5.82
N LEU A 71 3.73 4.35 6.57
CA LEU A 71 3.83 3.38 7.67
C LEU A 71 3.79 4.05 9.04
N THR A 72 2.95 3.53 9.92
CA THR A 72 2.87 3.87 11.34
C THR A 72 3.44 2.73 12.18
N PHE A 73 4.34 3.06 13.11
CA PHE A 73 4.95 2.13 14.05
C PHE A 73 4.38 2.36 15.45
N GLU A 74 3.39 1.55 15.83
CA GLU A 74 2.71 1.54 17.14
C GLU A 74 3.12 0.27 17.90
N LYS A 75 4.34 0.25 18.45
CA LYS A 75 4.97 -0.99 18.94
C LYS A 75 4.02 -1.83 19.83
N PRO A 76 3.90 -3.15 19.57
CA PRO A 76 4.70 -3.92 18.60
C PRO A 76 4.15 -3.87 17.18
N VAL A 77 3.05 -3.17 16.91
CA VAL A 77 2.32 -3.22 15.65
C VAL A 77 2.90 -2.23 14.63
N VAL A 78 2.97 -2.65 13.37
CA VAL A 78 3.27 -1.76 12.25
C VAL A 78 2.15 -1.88 11.23
N ARG A 79 1.64 -0.75 10.76
CA ARG A 79 0.56 -0.68 9.77
C ARG A 79 0.89 0.32 8.70
N GLY A 80 0.31 0.17 7.53
CA GLY A 80 0.39 1.25 6.56
C GLY A 80 -0.27 0.95 5.24
N THR A 81 -0.13 1.90 4.32
CA THR A 81 -0.67 1.81 2.97
C THR A 81 0.34 2.31 1.96
N SER A 82 0.20 1.85 0.72
CA SER A 82 0.88 2.39 -0.45
C SER A 82 -0.08 2.33 -1.64
N GLU A 83 0.12 3.20 -2.61
CA GLU A 83 -0.59 3.17 -3.88
C GLU A 83 0.37 3.45 -5.03
N GLY A 84 0.11 2.82 -6.17
CA GLY A 84 1.01 2.91 -7.32
C GLY A 84 0.39 2.31 -8.57
N PHE A 85 1.02 2.58 -9.72
CA PHE A 85 0.61 2.01 -11.00
C PHE A 85 1.43 0.76 -11.28
N VAL A 86 0.73 -0.34 -11.61
CA VAL A 86 1.33 -1.60 -12.04
C VAL A 86 0.91 -1.86 -13.48
N THR A 87 1.88 -2.13 -14.34
CA THR A 87 1.62 -2.51 -15.73
C THR A 87 1.06 -3.93 -15.79
N THR A 88 -0.14 -4.08 -16.33
CA THR A 88 -0.79 -5.38 -16.60
C THR A 88 -0.91 -5.61 -18.10
N SER A 89 -1.38 -6.80 -18.51
CA SER A 89 -1.69 -7.10 -19.92
C SER A 89 -2.75 -6.16 -20.51
N GLU A 90 -3.59 -5.54 -19.66
CA GLU A 90 -4.65 -4.60 -20.04
C GLU A 90 -4.19 -3.13 -19.94
N GLY A 91 -2.91 -2.89 -19.63
CA GLY A 91 -2.35 -1.57 -19.40
C GLY A 91 -2.08 -1.26 -17.91
N PRO A 92 -1.68 -0.01 -17.59
CA PRO A 92 -1.37 0.39 -16.22
C PRO A 92 -2.64 0.40 -15.36
N LYS A 93 -2.63 -0.31 -14.23
CA LYS A 93 -3.70 -0.31 -13.23
C LYS A 93 -3.20 0.30 -11.94
N LYS A 94 -4.03 1.12 -11.31
CA LYS A 94 -3.74 1.67 -9.98
C LYS A 94 -4.05 0.60 -8.91
N ILE A 95 -3.04 0.24 -8.13
CA ILE A 95 -3.09 -0.77 -7.08
C ILE A 95 -2.85 -0.10 -5.74
N ALA A 96 -3.59 -0.56 -4.72
CA ALA A 96 -3.36 -0.18 -3.32
C ALA A 96 -2.86 -1.40 -2.55
N TRP A 97 -1.85 -1.19 -1.73
CA TRP A 97 -1.31 -2.19 -0.81
C TRP A 97 -1.64 -1.79 0.61
N ASN A 98 -2.14 -2.75 1.39
CA ASN A 98 -2.31 -2.59 2.83
C ASN A 98 -1.26 -3.44 3.54
N PHE A 99 -0.53 -2.83 4.46
CA PHE A 99 0.55 -3.44 5.21
C PHE A 99 0.13 -3.63 6.66
N TYR A 100 0.46 -4.81 7.20
CA TYR A 100 0.30 -5.11 8.61
C TYR A 100 1.42 -6.02 9.08
N GLY A 101 1.95 -5.78 10.26
CA GLY A 101 2.95 -6.64 10.84
C GLY A 101 3.43 -6.18 12.20
N PHE A 102 4.64 -6.59 12.55
CA PHE A 102 5.19 -6.42 13.88
C PHE A 102 6.65 -5.96 13.87
N GLU A 103 6.98 -5.08 14.81
CA GLU A 103 8.35 -4.75 15.19
C GLU A 103 8.67 -5.42 16.53
N VAL A 104 9.70 -6.27 16.54
CA VAL A 104 10.22 -6.92 17.74
C VAL A 104 11.73 -6.71 17.80
N ALA A 105 12.18 -5.97 18.81
CA ALA A 105 13.58 -5.57 18.99
C ALA A 105 14.15 -4.88 17.73
N GLU A 106 15.14 -5.50 17.08
CA GLU A 106 15.76 -4.97 15.86
C GLU A 106 15.05 -5.43 14.57
N TYR A 107 14.00 -6.24 14.66
CA TYR A 107 13.38 -6.87 13.50
C TYR A 107 11.99 -6.32 13.23
N VAL A 108 11.67 -6.18 11.95
CA VAL A 108 10.36 -5.84 11.44
C VAL A 108 9.92 -6.91 10.45
N THR A 109 8.74 -7.48 10.68
CA THR A 109 8.07 -8.31 9.68
C THR A 109 6.81 -7.58 9.25
N LEU A 110 6.62 -7.36 7.95
CA LEU A 110 5.41 -6.77 7.39
C LEU A 110 4.82 -7.73 6.39
N SER A 111 3.53 -7.95 6.42
CA SER A 111 2.82 -8.62 5.34
C SER A 111 1.95 -7.60 4.62
N TYR A 112 1.76 -7.81 3.32
CA TYR A 112 0.87 -6.97 2.54
C TYR A 112 -0.11 -7.79 1.74
N MET A 113 -1.27 -7.18 1.50
CA MET A 113 -2.23 -7.64 0.52
C MET A 113 -2.59 -6.47 -0.39
N SER A 114 -2.52 -6.69 -1.70
CA SER A 114 -2.87 -5.68 -2.70
C SER A 114 -4.29 -5.85 -3.21
N ARG A 115 -4.90 -4.75 -3.63
CA ARG A 115 -6.19 -4.72 -4.32
C ARG A 115 -6.19 -3.71 -5.46
N SER A 116 -7.02 -3.96 -6.46
CA SER A 116 -7.38 -2.95 -7.46
C SER A 116 -7.98 -1.73 -6.77
N VAL A 117 -7.59 -0.52 -7.19
CA VAL A 117 -8.26 0.72 -6.76
C VAL A 117 -9.45 1.05 -7.68
N SER A 118 -9.47 0.54 -8.91
CA SER A 118 -10.61 0.66 -9.84
C SER A 118 -11.53 -0.56 -9.77
N ASP A 119 -12.84 -0.36 -9.95
CA ASP A 119 -13.84 -1.44 -10.00
C ASP A 119 -13.48 -2.47 -11.09
N GLY A 120 -13.29 -3.73 -10.66
CA GLY A 120 -12.94 -4.86 -11.53
C GLY A 120 -11.94 -5.83 -10.88
N PRO A 121 -11.77 -7.04 -11.45
CA PRO A 121 -10.72 -7.96 -11.02
C PRO A 121 -9.35 -7.34 -11.33
N GLY A 122 -8.65 -6.89 -10.27
CA GLY A 122 -7.25 -6.48 -10.37
C GLY A 122 -6.33 -7.48 -9.68
N PRO A 123 -5.01 -7.33 -9.85
CA PRO A 123 -4.04 -8.23 -9.24
C PRO A 123 -4.14 -8.16 -7.71
N ILE A 124 -4.39 -9.32 -7.11
CA ILE A 124 -4.23 -9.56 -5.67
C ILE A 124 -2.85 -10.18 -5.48
N GLY A 125 -1.90 -9.34 -5.10
CA GLY A 125 -0.57 -9.73 -4.66
C GLY A 125 -0.58 -9.92 -3.14
N ILE A 126 0.15 -10.94 -2.69
CA ILE A 126 0.48 -11.13 -1.29
C ILE A 126 2.00 -11.29 -1.19
N GLY A 127 2.56 -10.68 -0.15
CA GLY A 127 3.98 -10.84 0.15
C GLY A 127 4.29 -10.40 1.57
N SER A 128 5.53 -10.64 1.95
CA SER A 128 6.05 -10.30 3.26
C SER A 128 7.45 -9.70 3.15
N TYR A 129 7.73 -8.74 4.02
CA TYR A 129 9.02 -8.14 4.24
C TYR A 129 9.60 -8.70 5.53
N PHE A 130 10.87 -9.09 5.49
CA PHE A 130 11.64 -9.51 6.65
C PHE A 130 12.85 -8.59 6.76
N LEU A 131 12.78 -7.62 7.67
CA LEU A 131 13.71 -6.51 7.75
C LEU A 131 14.37 -6.45 9.12
N ARG A 132 15.63 -6.03 9.15
CA ARG A 132 16.42 -5.72 10.34
C ARG A 132 16.77 -4.25 10.36
N ARG A 133 16.78 -3.65 11.55
CA ARG A 133 17.15 -2.26 11.79
C ARG A 133 18.57 -1.99 11.30
N SER A 134 18.73 -0.84 10.63
CA SER A 134 19.97 -0.25 10.13
C SER A 134 20.14 1.14 10.76
N SER A 135 21.26 1.82 10.49
CA SER A 135 21.52 3.19 10.94
C SER A 135 20.49 4.21 10.46
N ASP A 136 19.87 3.96 9.30
CA ASP A 136 19.02 4.88 8.55
C ASP A 136 17.62 4.33 8.23
N GLY A 137 17.23 3.24 8.88
CA GLY A 137 15.94 2.59 8.67
C GLY A 137 16.00 1.09 8.89
N PHE A 138 15.60 0.31 7.88
CA PHE A 138 15.63 -1.14 7.90
C PHE A 138 16.14 -1.73 6.57
N VAL A 139 16.77 -2.89 6.64
CA VAL A 139 17.30 -3.63 5.49
C VAL A 139 16.91 -5.10 5.61
N GLY A 140 16.64 -5.74 4.47
CA GLY A 140 16.41 -7.18 4.45
C GLY A 140 15.91 -7.63 3.11
N SER A 141 14.80 -8.38 3.10
CA SER A 141 14.22 -8.88 1.86
C SER A 141 12.70 -8.75 1.84
N ILE A 142 12.18 -8.53 0.64
CA ILE A 142 10.79 -8.78 0.29
C ILE A 142 10.68 -10.18 -0.32
N ILE A 143 9.66 -10.93 0.08
CA ILE A 143 9.27 -12.21 -0.50
C ILE A 143 7.84 -12.05 -0.99
N THR A 144 7.63 -12.12 -2.30
CA THR A 144 6.33 -11.88 -2.91
C THR A 144 5.95 -12.98 -3.89
N ARG A 145 4.65 -13.24 -3.97
CA ARG A 145 4.09 -14.06 -5.03
C ARG A 145 3.87 -13.18 -6.27
N TYR A 146 4.79 -13.26 -7.22
CA TYR A 146 4.77 -12.46 -8.45
C TYR A 146 3.78 -13.00 -9.49
N MET A 147 3.50 -14.31 -9.47
CA MET A 147 2.50 -15.02 -10.29
C MET A 147 2.03 -16.27 -9.53
N THR A 148 1.05 -17.02 -10.05
CA THR A 148 0.48 -18.22 -9.38
C THR A 148 1.55 -19.17 -8.85
N ASN A 149 2.67 -19.32 -9.54
CA ASN A 149 3.70 -20.31 -9.20
C ASN A 149 5.11 -19.73 -9.03
N VAL A 150 5.25 -18.40 -8.91
CA VAL A 150 6.57 -17.75 -8.82
C VAL A 150 6.66 -16.99 -7.50
N ILE A 151 7.63 -17.41 -6.67
CA ILE A 151 8.08 -16.63 -5.53
C ILE A 151 9.29 -15.82 -5.97
N LEU A 152 9.22 -14.52 -5.70
CA LEU A 152 10.29 -13.56 -5.92
C LEU A 152 10.83 -13.16 -4.55
N LYS A 153 12.14 -13.28 -4.36
CA LYS A 153 12.83 -12.74 -3.18
C LYS A 153 13.84 -11.69 -3.62
N CYS A 154 13.66 -10.44 -3.20
CA CYS A 154 14.55 -9.33 -3.55
C CYS A 154 15.16 -8.69 -2.30
N PRO A 155 16.41 -8.20 -2.37
CA PRO A 155 16.95 -7.26 -1.39
C PRO A 155 16.05 -6.03 -1.28
N TYR A 156 15.90 -5.51 -0.06
CA TYR A 156 15.00 -4.42 0.25
C TYR A 156 15.59 -3.47 1.28
N ARG A 157 15.42 -2.16 1.06
CA ARG A 157 15.76 -1.07 1.99
C ARG A 157 14.53 -0.24 2.27
N LEU A 158 14.23 -0.03 3.55
CA LEU A 158 13.17 0.84 4.03
C LEU A 158 13.80 2.00 4.79
N THR A 159 13.66 3.23 4.30
CA THR A 159 14.28 4.41 4.92
C THR A 159 13.34 5.60 4.93
N ARG A 160 13.63 6.62 5.74
CA ARG A 160 12.97 7.93 5.67
C ARG A 160 13.68 8.89 4.70
N LYS A 161 14.84 8.50 4.18
CA LYS A 161 15.64 9.30 3.26
C LYS A 161 15.05 9.20 1.86
N ASP A 162 14.54 10.31 1.34
CA ASP A 162 14.13 10.38 -0.07
C ASP A 162 15.36 10.64 -0.95
N ILE A 163 15.75 9.63 -1.73
CA ILE A 163 16.77 9.73 -2.77
C ILE A 163 16.26 9.16 -4.10
N THR A 164 16.92 9.56 -5.18
CA THR A 164 16.67 9.00 -6.52
C THR A 164 17.11 7.54 -6.59
N THR A 165 16.55 6.78 -7.53
CA THR A 165 16.94 5.38 -7.79
C THR A 165 18.42 5.25 -8.18
N GLU A 166 18.97 6.22 -8.92
CA GLU A 166 20.40 6.26 -9.25
C GLU A 166 21.30 6.49 -8.03
N ALA A 167 20.87 7.36 -7.11
CA ALA A 167 21.58 7.55 -5.84
C ALA A 167 21.50 6.28 -4.97
N ALA A 168 20.32 5.67 -4.87
CA ALA A 168 20.11 4.41 -4.15
C ALA A 168 20.98 3.29 -4.72
N LYS A 169 21.09 3.17 -6.05
CA LYS A 169 21.96 2.21 -6.73
C LYS A 169 23.43 2.36 -6.35
N LYS A 170 23.90 3.60 -6.18
CA LYS A 170 25.28 3.89 -5.76
C LYS A 170 25.50 3.62 -4.27
N GLU A 171 24.53 3.96 -3.44
CA GLU A 171 24.61 3.84 -1.97
C GLU A 171 24.43 2.39 -1.49
N TRP A 172 23.55 1.64 -2.14
CA TRP A 172 23.20 0.26 -1.81
C TRP A 172 23.29 -0.63 -3.07
N PRO A 173 24.51 -0.92 -3.55
CA PRO A 173 24.70 -1.75 -4.76
C PRO A 173 24.18 -3.18 -4.58
N ASP A 174 23.99 -3.64 -3.34
CA ASP A 174 23.34 -4.91 -3.00
C ASP A 174 21.89 -4.99 -3.51
N LEU A 175 21.22 -3.86 -3.72
CA LEU A 175 19.88 -3.85 -4.33
C LEU A 175 19.88 -4.39 -5.77
N LEU A 176 21.02 -4.41 -6.45
CA LEU A 176 21.16 -5.02 -7.78
C LEU A 176 21.44 -6.52 -7.72
N SER A 177 21.68 -7.09 -6.53
CA SER A 177 21.85 -8.53 -6.40
C SER A 177 20.53 -9.23 -6.70
N CYS A 178 20.61 -10.26 -7.55
CA CYS A 178 19.47 -10.80 -8.27
C CYS A 178 18.31 -11.19 -7.34
N ALA A 179 17.10 -10.89 -7.80
CA ALA A 179 15.91 -11.52 -7.26
C ALA A 179 15.98 -13.03 -7.48
N GLU A 180 15.81 -13.81 -6.42
CA GLU A 180 15.74 -15.27 -6.51
C GLU A 180 14.33 -15.65 -7.00
N PHE A 181 14.25 -16.23 -8.19
CA PHE A 181 13.00 -16.77 -8.74
C PHE A 181 12.90 -18.24 -8.36
N GLN A 182 11.90 -18.59 -7.55
CA GLN A 182 11.54 -19.97 -7.29
C GLN A 182 10.25 -20.30 -8.05
N VAL A 183 10.37 -21.16 -9.06
CA VAL A 183 9.23 -21.65 -9.86
C VAL A 183 8.75 -22.97 -9.27
N TYR A 184 7.49 -23.03 -8.88
CA TYR A 184 6.87 -24.26 -8.40
C TYR A 184 6.15 -24.99 -9.55
N PRO A 185 6.36 -26.30 -9.71
CA PRO A 185 5.58 -27.10 -10.66
C PRO A 185 4.09 -27.04 -10.28
N LYS A 186 3.22 -27.03 -11.30
CA LYS A 186 1.76 -27.10 -11.12
C LYS A 186 1.32 -28.44 -10.57
#